data_AF-A0A7S2S248-F1
#
_entry.id   AF-A0A7S2S248-F1
#
_cell.length_a   1.000
_cell.length_b   1.000
_cell.length_c   1.000
_cell.angle_alpha   90.00
_cell.angle_beta   90.00
_cell.angle_gamma   90.00
#
_symmetry.space_group_name_H-M   'P 1'
#
loop_
_entity.id
_entity.type
_entity.pdbx_description
1 polymer ?
#
loop_
_entity_poly.entity_id
_entity_poly.type
_entity_poly.pdbx_seq_one_letter_code
_entity_poly.pdbx_strand_id
1 'polypeptide(L)'
;FLEGSGEEETLRMTSRADYEAHPADPRLLEPFNYINQVPGKDVRGRLIDAFQKWLNIPEATISDIKQIITELHNASLLVDDIEDNSQLRRGIPVAHAIYGIPSTINCANYVYFLALERCHQLRNPKAMNIFVGELLNLHRGQGQDILWRDTLSCPTEDEYRRMVLDKTGGLFRLAVGLMGAFSENGTDFTPLVDKLALYFQIRDDLINLASTEYMTSKSFCEDLTEGKFSFPIIHCIHSRPDDSQLLNILKKKTESIAIKRYAVDVMEKAGSFAHTRKELRSLKNDVMAEIESLGGHAELVALIEYLDKQVQNDGEGKSPAVGSPAAHSAAAGAQDAAASASTSTPGLPLPVAPGGGSPTLPLPVPDTMPRVDSI
;
A
#
# COMPACT_ATOMS: atom_id res chain seq x y z
N PHE A 1 6.23 -47.59 46.91
CA PHE A 1 6.29 -46.12 46.79
C PHE A 1 6.81 -45.73 45.41
N LEU A 2 5.97 -45.90 44.39
CA LEU A 2 6.07 -45.27 43.08
C LEU A 2 4.64 -45.22 42.53
N GLU A 3 3.87 -44.24 43.00
CA GLU A 3 2.62 -43.86 42.33
C GLU A 3 2.92 -42.61 41.53
N GLY A 4 2.91 -42.76 40.20
CA GLY A 4 2.98 -41.62 39.30
C GLY A 4 1.58 -41.02 39.17
N SER A 5 1.34 -39.91 39.85
CA SER A 5 0.22 -39.03 39.52
C SER A 5 0.57 -38.28 38.23
N GLY A 6 0.18 -38.87 37.10
CA GLY A 6 0.11 -38.14 35.84
C GLY A 6 -0.98 -37.08 35.96
N GLU A 7 -0.60 -35.84 36.28
CA GLU A 7 -1.46 -34.69 36.02
C GLU A 7 -1.53 -34.51 34.50
N GLU A 8 -2.58 -35.07 33.89
CA GLU A 8 -3.03 -34.59 32.59
C GLU A 8 -3.38 -33.11 32.76
N GLU A 9 -2.46 -32.24 32.34
CA GLU A 9 -2.68 -30.80 32.19
C GLU A 9 -3.77 -30.60 31.14
N THR A 10 -5.00 -30.81 31.57
CA THR A 10 -6.20 -30.73 30.76
C THR A 10 -6.30 -29.27 30.36
N LEU A 11 -5.98 -29.00 29.10
CA LEU A 11 -6.05 -27.68 28.49
C LEU A 11 -7.40 -27.07 28.86
N ARG A 12 -7.39 -26.15 29.83
CA ARG A 12 -8.62 -25.50 30.29
C ARG A 12 -9.12 -24.72 29.10
N MET A 13 -10.13 -25.26 28.43
CA MET A 13 -10.98 -24.49 27.54
C MET A 13 -11.67 -23.45 28.42
N THR A 14 -11.02 -22.29 28.53
CA THR A 14 -11.59 -21.08 29.12
C THR A 14 -12.95 -20.89 28.48
N SER A 15 -13.98 -20.69 29.30
CA SER A 15 -15.30 -20.48 28.73
C SER A 15 -15.24 -19.20 27.89
N ARG A 16 -16.15 -19.05 26.92
CA ARG A 16 -16.19 -17.84 26.09
C ARG A 16 -16.40 -16.55 26.90
N ALA A 17 -16.78 -16.65 28.18
CA ALA A 17 -16.87 -15.53 29.11
C ALA A 17 -15.52 -15.11 29.72
N ASP A 18 -14.53 -16.01 29.80
CA ASP A 18 -13.27 -15.84 30.56
C ASP A 18 -12.08 -15.39 29.68
N TYR A 19 -12.34 -14.95 28.45
CA TYR A 19 -11.27 -14.51 27.55
C TYR A 19 -10.79 -13.10 27.95
N GLU A 20 -9.63 -13.04 28.60
CA GLU A 20 -8.88 -11.81 28.89
C GLU A 20 -8.14 -11.32 27.64
N ALA A 21 -8.14 -10.00 27.39
CA ALA A 21 -7.41 -9.38 26.29
C ALA A 21 -5.90 -9.52 26.49
N HIS A 22 -5.17 -9.90 25.44
CA HIS A 22 -3.72 -10.03 25.53
C HIS A 22 -3.09 -8.64 25.74
N PRO A 23 -2.22 -8.45 26.75
CA PRO A 23 -1.53 -7.18 26.94
C PRO A 23 -0.66 -6.88 25.70
N ALA A 24 -0.81 -5.68 25.16
CA ALA A 24 -0.02 -5.20 24.05
C ALA A 24 1.29 -4.56 24.54
N ASP A 25 2.44 -4.98 24.00
CA ASP A 25 3.72 -4.30 24.23
C ASP A 25 3.83 -3.08 23.29
N PRO A 26 3.82 -1.83 23.80
CA PRO A 26 3.83 -0.65 22.95
C PRO A 26 5.08 -0.52 22.06
N ARG A 27 6.20 -1.16 22.45
CA ARG A 27 7.46 -1.14 21.68
C ARG A 27 7.35 -1.95 20.39
N LEU A 28 6.52 -2.99 20.38
CA LEU A 28 6.23 -3.80 19.19
C LEU A 28 5.29 -3.08 18.21
N LEU A 29 4.70 -1.96 18.63
CA LEU A 29 3.77 -1.15 17.84
C LEU A 29 4.43 0.11 17.25
N GLU A 30 5.74 0.33 17.40
CA GLU A 30 6.41 1.52 16.87
C GLU A 30 6.20 1.73 15.34
N PRO A 31 6.35 0.72 14.46
CA PRO A 31 6.05 0.88 13.02
C PRO A 31 4.59 1.27 12.73
N PHE A 32 3.64 0.73 13.48
CA PHE A 32 2.21 1.04 13.36
C PHE A 32 1.89 2.45 13.89
N ASN A 33 2.47 2.83 15.02
CA ASN A 33 2.35 4.18 15.57
C ASN A 33 2.98 5.22 14.64
N TYR A 34 4.08 4.88 13.96
CA TYR A 34 4.72 5.73 12.96
C TYR A 34 3.83 6.04 11.74
N ILE A 35 3.23 5.02 11.09
CA ILE A 35 2.32 5.26 9.95
C ILE A 35 1.04 6.04 10.36
N ASN A 36 0.66 5.98 11.63
CA ASN A 36 -0.44 6.76 12.19
C ASN A 36 -0.10 8.25 12.45
N GLN A 37 1.17 8.66 12.45
CA GLN A 37 1.57 10.07 12.65
C GLN A 37 1.11 10.99 11.52
N VAL A 38 0.95 10.44 10.30
CA VAL A 38 0.43 11.17 9.14
C VAL A 38 -0.94 10.57 8.79
N PRO A 39 -2.05 11.07 9.35
CA PRO A 39 -3.39 10.55 9.07
C PRO A 39 -3.76 10.76 7.60
N GLY A 40 -4.44 9.77 7.02
CA GLY A 40 -5.03 9.89 5.68
C GLY A 40 -6.29 10.75 5.68
N LYS A 41 -6.96 10.87 4.52
CA LYS A 41 -8.23 11.64 4.34
C LYS A 41 -9.47 11.02 5.05
N ASP A 42 -9.26 10.11 6.00
CA ASP A 42 -10.23 9.23 6.67
C ASP A 42 -11.52 8.93 5.89
N VAL A 43 -11.35 8.35 4.70
CA VAL A 43 -12.47 7.92 3.86
C VAL A 43 -13.25 6.79 4.52
N ARG A 44 -12.56 5.90 5.26
CA ARG A 44 -13.15 4.69 5.87
C ARG A 44 -14.02 5.02 7.07
N GLY A 45 -13.57 5.88 7.98
CA GLY A 45 -14.40 6.37 9.08
C GLY A 45 -15.67 7.07 8.58
N ARG A 46 -15.52 7.96 7.58
CA ARG A 46 -16.65 8.64 6.94
C ARG A 46 -17.63 7.71 6.22
N LEU A 47 -17.15 6.61 5.62
CA LEU A 47 -18.02 5.57 5.06
C LEU A 47 -18.78 4.84 6.16
N ILE A 48 -18.12 4.42 7.24
CA ILE A 48 -18.77 3.80 8.40
C ILE A 48 -19.86 4.72 8.99
N ASP A 49 -19.57 6.02 9.13
CA ASP A 49 -20.53 7.02 9.62
C ASP A 49 -21.74 7.20 8.68
N ALA A 50 -21.55 7.07 7.37
CA ALA A 50 -22.65 7.06 6.41
C ALA A 50 -23.50 5.78 6.56
N PHE A 51 -22.87 4.60 6.54
CA PHE A 51 -23.58 3.33 6.70
C PHE A 51 -24.30 3.21 8.05
N GLN A 52 -23.81 3.88 9.11
CA GLN A 52 -24.47 3.91 10.41
C GLN A 52 -25.88 4.54 10.33
N LYS A 53 -26.13 5.49 9.43
CA LYS A 53 -27.47 6.10 9.29
C LYS A 53 -28.51 5.12 8.75
N TRP A 54 -28.08 4.11 8.00
CA TRP A 54 -28.92 3.01 7.54
C TRP A 54 -28.96 1.83 8.52
N LEU A 55 -27.83 1.50 9.17
CA LEU A 55 -27.69 0.30 9.99
C LEU A 55 -28.00 0.51 11.48
N ASN A 56 -27.89 1.74 11.99
CA ASN A 56 -28.33 2.16 13.32
C ASN A 56 -27.95 1.20 14.47
N ILE A 57 -26.67 0.85 14.57
CA ILE A 57 -26.16 -0.07 15.62
C ILE A 57 -25.70 0.73 16.87
N PRO A 58 -25.45 0.08 18.02
CA PRO A 58 -25.01 0.77 19.24
C PRO A 58 -23.63 1.46 19.11
N GLU A 59 -23.51 2.69 19.62
CA GLU A 59 -22.30 3.52 19.50
C GLU A 59 -21.00 2.83 19.93
N ALA A 60 -21.03 2.08 21.05
CA ALA A 60 -19.88 1.33 21.53
C ALA A 60 -19.39 0.29 20.48
N THR A 61 -20.33 -0.41 19.84
CA THR A 61 -20.03 -1.39 18.79
C THR A 61 -19.46 -0.72 17.53
N ILE A 62 -19.93 0.49 17.19
CA ILE A 62 -19.34 1.28 16.08
C ILE A 62 -17.90 1.65 16.40
N SER A 63 -17.62 2.09 17.63
CA SER A 63 -16.26 2.46 18.06
C SER A 63 -15.29 1.29 17.90
N ASP A 64 -15.69 0.08 18.34
CA ASP A 64 -14.87 -1.12 18.14
C ASP A 64 -14.72 -1.47 16.66
N ILE A 65 -15.77 -1.40 15.84
CA ILE A 65 -15.69 -1.67 14.39
C ILE A 65 -14.78 -0.65 13.69
N LYS A 66 -14.89 0.64 13.98
CA LYS A 66 -13.97 1.68 13.48
C LYS A 66 -12.53 1.38 13.85
N GLN A 67 -12.29 0.92 15.08
CA GLN A 67 -10.96 0.54 15.52
C GLN A 67 -10.44 -0.69 14.76
N ILE A 68 -11.22 -1.78 14.64
CA ILE A 68 -10.87 -2.97 13.84
C ILE A 68 -10.47 -2.56 12.41
N ILE A 69 -11.30 -1.76 11.74
CA ILE A 69 -11.07 -1.36 10.34
C ILE A 69 -9.83 -0.44 10.22
N THR A 70 -9.54 0.39 11.21
CA THR A 70 -8.35 1.26 11.23
C THR A 70 -7.07 0.45 11.50
N GLU A 71 -7.11 -0.48 12.45
CA GLU A 71 -6.02 -1.41 12.76
C GLU A 71 -5.67 -2.24 11.52
N LEU A 72 -6.66 -2.91 10.92
CA LEU A 72 -6.47 -3.68 9.69
C LEU A 72 -5.98 -2.82 8.52
N HIS A 73 -6.53 -1.62 8.31
CA HIS A 73 -6.12 -0.76 7.19
C HIS A 73 -4.66 -0.33 7.28
N ASN A 74 -4.23 0.17 8.43
CA ASN A 74 -2.86 0.68 8.57
C ASN A 74 -1.86 -0.49 8.69
N ALA A 75 -2.25 -1.64 9.28
CA ALA A 75 -1.45 -2.87 9.21
C ALA A 75 -1.28 -3.37 7.76
N SER A 76 -2.34 -3.37 6.95
CA SER A 76 -2.23 -3.80 5.55
C SER A 76 -1.34 -2.87 4.74
N LEU A 77 -1.35 -1.55 5.00
CA LEU A 77 -0.42 -0.61 4.37
C LEU A 77 1.05 -0.89 4.73
N LEU A 78 1.36 -1.31 5.96
CA LEU A 78 2.73 -1.68 6.34
C LEU A 78 3.25 -2.91 5.57
N VAL A 79 2.36 -3.85 5.23
CA VAL A 79 2.68 -5.05 4.43
C VAL A 79 2.74 -4.71 2.95
N ASP A 80 1.73 -4.03 2.40
CA ASP A 80 1.62 -3.59 1.01
C ASP A 80 2.83 -2.72 0.61
N ASP A 81 3.26 -1.77 1.46
CA ASP A 81 4.46 -0.96 1.21
C ASP A 81 5.76 -1.81 1.11
N ILE A 82 5.85 -2.96 1.78
CA ILE A 82 6.97 -3.91 1.68
C ILE A 82 6.84 -4.77 0.43
N GLU A 83 5.64 -5.31 0.18
CA GLU A 83 5.35 -6.18 -0.96
C GLU A 83 5.55 -5.45 -2.30
N ASP A 84 5.21 -4.16 -2.37
CA ASP A 84 5.40 -3.27 -3.53
C ASP A 84 6.79 -2.57 -3.55
N ASN A 85 7.63 -2.72 -2.51
CA ASN A 85 8.91 -2.01 -2.36
C ASN A 85 8.77 -0.47 -2.46
N SER A 86 7.67 0.05 -1.90
CA SER A 86 7.37 1.48 -1.83
C SER A 86 8.44 2.26 -1.08
N GLN A 87 8.65 3.52 -1.45
CA GLN A 87 9.66 4.39 -0.81
C GLN A 87 9.03 5.43 0.12
N LEU A 88 7.83 5.92 -0.21
CA LEU A 88 7.11 6.95 0.54
C LEU A 88 5.66 6.51 0.81
N ARG A 89 5.13 6.87 1.98
CA ARG A 89 3.71 6.82 2.30
C ARG A 89 3.26 8.17 2.83
N ARG A 90 2.24 8.78 2.20
CA ARG A 90 1.65 10.08 2.63
C ARG A 90 2.71 11.20 2.81
N GLY A 91 3.76 11.20 1.99
CA GLY A 91 4.83 12.21 1.98
C GLY A 91 6.00 11.96 2.94
N ILE A 92 5.99 10.88 3.72
CA ILE A 92 7.08 10.47 4.62
C ILE A 92 7.67 9.11 4.21
N PRO A 93 8.91 8.78 4.60
CA PRO A 93 9.49 7.46 4.35
C PRO A 93 8.60 6.33 4.90
N VAL A 94 8.53 5.21 4.18
CA VAL A 94 7.82 4.01 4.64
C VAL A 94 8.43 3.44 5.93
N ALA A 95 7.60 2.81 6.78
CA ALA A 95 8.04 2.32 8.08
C ALA A 95 9.21 1.30 7.99
N HIS A 96 9.20 0.44 6.97
CA HIS A 96 10.23 -0.58 6.80
C HIS A 96 11.62 0.00 6.46
N ALA A 97 11.69 1.23 5.94
CA ALA A 97 12.95 1.94 5.71
C ALA A 97 13.57 2.51 7.00
N ILE A 98 12.78 2.62 8.08
CA ILE A 98 13.22 3.14 9.39
C ILE A 98 13.44 1.98 10.38
N TYR A 99 12.45 1.11 10.52
CA TYR A 99 12.43 0.02 11.51
C TYR A 99 12.95 -1.32 10.96
N GLY A 100 13.20 -1.40 9.66
CA GLY A 100 13.54 -2.62 8.94
C GLY A 100 12.31 -3.47 8.58
N ILE A 101 12.47 -4.27 7.52
CA ILE A 101 11.45 -5.22 7.04
C ILE A 101 11.00 -6.20 8.15
N PRO A 102 11.89 -6.88 8.91
CA PRO A 102 11.46 -7.89 9.89
C PRO A 102 10.57 -7.31 10.99
N SER A 103 10.95 -6.16 11.55
CA SER A 103 10.19 -5.46 12.59
C SER A 103 8.83 -5.02 12.08
N THR A 104 8.77 -4.53 10.83
CA THR A 104 7.55 -3.98 10.23
C THR A 104 6.54 -5.08 9.88
N ILE A 105 6.98 -6.21 9.30
CA ILE A 105 6.12 -7.39 9.06
C ILE A 105 5.58 -7.92 10.38
N ASN A 106 6.45 -8.10 11.39
CA ASN A 106 6.03 -8.61 12.69
C ASN A 106 5.01 -7.68 13.38
N CYS A 107 5.23 -6.36 13.31
CA CYS A 107 4.30 -5.35 13.83
C CYS A 107 2.93 -5.43 13.14
N ALA A 108 2.91 -5.46 11.80
CA ALA A 108 1.66 -5.54 11.04
C ALA A 108 0.87 -6.82 11.33
N ASN A 109 1.55 -7.97 11.33
CA ASN A 109 0.94 -9.26 11.68
C ASN A 109 0.41 -9.26 13.12
N TYR A 110 1.13 -8.64 14.06
CA TYR A 110 0.66 -8.52 15.44
C TYR A 110 -0.62 -7.69 15.53
N VAL A 111 -0.71 -6.56 14.80
CA VAL A 111 -1.92 -5.74 14.73
C VAL A 111 -3.09 -6.48 14.07
N TYR A 112 -2.86 -7.33 13.06
CA TYR A 112 -3.91 -8.21 12.52
C TYR A 112 -4.51 -9.14 13.60
N PHE A 113 -3.69 -9.69 14.49
CA PHE A 113 -4.17 -10.54 15.60
C PHE A 113 -4.86 -9.74 16.71
N LEU A 114 -4.43 -8.50 16.99
CA LEU A 114 -5.14 -7.59 17.90
C LEU A 114 -6.53 -7.21 17.34
N ALA A 115 -6.64 -6.96 16.04
CA ALA A 115 -7.93 -6.69 15.39
C ALA A 115 -8.85 -7.93 15.39
N LEU A 116 -8.29 -9.14 15.23
CA LEU A 116 -9.01 -10.41 15.38
C LEU A 116 -9.51 -10.60 16.82
N GLU A 117 -8.67 -10.31 17.81
CA GLU A 117 -9.03 -10.36 19.22
C GLU A 117 -10.21 -9.41 19.52
N ARG A 118 -10.12 -8.16 19.08
CA ARG A 118 -11.21 -7.17 19.19
C ARG A 118 -12.49 -7.67 18.53
N CYS A 119 -12.41 -8.23 17.32
CA CYS A 119 -13.56 -8.84 16.65
C CYS A 119 -14.12 -10.06 17.43
N HIS A 120 -13.28 -10.82 18.12
CA HIS A 120 -13.70 -11.94 18.97
C HIS A 120 -14.43 -11.46 20.23
N GLN A 121 -13.97 -10.34 20.82
CA GLN A 121 -14.57 -9.69 21.98
C GLN A 121 -15.96 -9.11 21.70
N LEU A 122 -16.31 -8.81 20.44
CA LEU A 122 -17.69 -8.48 20.03
C LEU A 122 -18.71 -9.62 20.24
N ARG A 123 -18.26 -10.83 20.62
CA ARG A 123 -19.03 -12.06 20.95
C ARG A 123 -20.05 -12.54 19.90
N ASN A 124 -20.07 -11.97 18.69
CA ASN A 124 -21.01 -12.31 17.63
C ASN A 124 -20.41 -13.30 16.61
N PRO A 125 -20.93 -14.54 16.48
CA PRO A 125 -20.42 -15.51 15.50
C PRO A 125 -20.55 -15.05 14.04
N LYS A 126 -21.59 -14.29 13.68
CA LYS A 126 -21.75 -13.74 12.33
C LYS A 126 -20.62 -12.75 12.01
N ALA A 127 -20.30 -11.87 12.96
CA ALA A 127 -19.18 -10.93 12.83
C ALA A 127 -17.83 -11.65 12.62
N MET A 128 -17.56 -12.71 13.39
CA MET A 128 -16.33 -13.50 13.25
C MET A 128 -16.25 -14.23 11.88
N ASN A 129 -17.35 -14.79 11.39
CA ASN A 129 -17.39 -15.42 10.06
C ASN A 129 -17.11 -14.40 8.95
N ILE A 130 -17.65 -13.18 9.06
CA ILE A 130 -17.40 -12.09 8.11
C ILE A 130 -15.93 -11.64 8.18
N PHE A 131 -15.37 -11.52 9.38
CA PHE A 131 -13.95 -11.20 9.60
C PHE A 131 -13.02 -12.18 8.90
N VAL A 132 -13.19 -13.48 9.15
CA VAL A 132 -12.37 -14.52 8.50
C VAL A 132 -12.58 -14.54 6.99
N GLY A 133 -13.84 -14.47 6.53
CA GLY A 133 -14.18 -14.50 5.10
C GLY A 133 -13.55 -13.35 4.32
N GLU A 134 -13.68 -12.11 4.80
CA GLU A 134 -13.14 -10.96 4.09
C GLU A 134 -11.61 -10.86 4.21
N LEU A 135 -10.98 -11.23 5.33
CA LEU A 135 -9.51 -11.28 5.38
C LEU A 135 -8.93 -12.29 4.38
N LEU A 136 -9.61 -13.42 4.14
CA LEU A 136 -9.22 -14.36 3.07
C LEU A 136 -9.41 -13.75 1.68
N ASN A 137 -10.45 -12.94 1.46
CA ASN A 137 -10.64 -12.21 0.21
C ASN A 137 -9.55 -11.14 0.01
N LEU A 138 -9.24 -10.31 1.01
CA LEU A 138 -8.15 -9.32 0.93
C LEU A 138 -6.83 -9.97 0.48
N HIS A 139 -6.42 -11.06 1.14
CA HIS A 139 -5.17 -11.75 0.80
C HIS A 139 -5.24 -12.45 -0.56
N ARG A 140 -6.41 -12.91 -1.01
CA ARG A 140 -6.58 -13.45 -2.37
C ARG A 140 -6.41 -12.36 -3.43
N GLY A 141 -6.98 -11.18 -3.20
CA GLY A 141 -6.82 -10.02 -4.09
C GLY A 141 -5.37 -9.53 -4.14
N GLN A 142 -4.75 -9.32 -2.99
CA GLN A 142 -3.33 -8.96 -2.88
C GLN A 142 -2.43 -9.98 -3.58
N GLY A 143 -2.67 -11.27 -3.35
CA GLY A 143 -1.93 -12.36 -3.99
C GLY A 143 -2.08 -12.40 -5.52
N GLN A 144 -3.25 -12.04 -6.07
CA GLN A 144 -3.44 -11.92 -7.52
C GLN A 144 -2.66 -10.74 -8.10
N ASP A 145 -2.72 -9.57 -7.46
CA ASP A 145 -1.99 -8.35 -7.85
C ASP A 145 -0.47 -8.62 -7.91
N ILE A 146 0.09 -9.22 -6.85
CA ILE A 146 1.49 -9.64 -6.77
C ILE A 146 1.83 -10.71 -7.83
N LEU A 147 0.99 -11.74 -7.99
CA LEU A 147 1.21 -12.82 -8.94
C LEU A 147 1.30 -12.31 -10.38
N TRP A 148 0.39 -11.41 -10.78
CA TRP A 148 0.40 -10.81 -12.10
C TRP A 148 1.64 -9.97 -12.32
N ARG A 149 1.92 -9.04 -11.39
CA ARG A 149 3.08 -8.15 -11.36
C ARG A 149 4.40 -8.91 -11.54
N ASP A 150 4.64 -9.93 -10.72
CA ASP A 150 5.94 -10.62 -10.67
C ASP A 150 6.08 -11.77 -11.67
N THR A 151 4.98 -12.30 -12.22
CA THR A 151 5.04 -13.18 -13.41
C THR A 151 4.95 -12.44 -14.75
N LEU A 152 4.73 -11.11 -14.72
CA LEU A 152 4.48 -10.26 -15.90
C LEU A 152 3.26 -10.68 -16.74
N SER A 153 2.27 -11.27 -16.07
CA SER A 153 1.02 -11.71 -16.69
C SER A 153 -0.03 -10.61 -16.58
N CYS A 154 -0.17 -9.78 -17.62
CA CYS A 154 -1.19 -8.71 -17.62
C CYS A 154 -2.61 -9.32 -17.57
N PRO A 155 -3.43 -9.02 -16.53
CA PRO A 155 -4.80 -9.50 -16.46
C PRO A 155 -5.70 -8.78 -17.49
N THR A 156 -6.86 -9.36 -17.78
CA THR A 156 -7.97 -8.63 -18.41
C THR A 156 -8.61 -7.63 -17.44
N GLU A 157 -9.38 -6.66 -17.95
CA GLU A 157 -10.11 -5.72 -17.10
C GLU A 157 -11.11 -6.44 -16.15
N ASP A 158 -11.76 -7.52 -16.59
CA ASP A 158 -12.70 -8.31 -15.76
C ASP A 158 -12.00 -9.16 -14.69
N GLU A 159 -10.76 -9.57 -14.92
CA GLU A 159 -9.91 -10.17 -13.88
C GLU A 159 -9.47 -9.12 -12.86
N TYR A 160 -8.96 -7.98 -13.32
CA TYR A 160 -8.60 -6.86 -12.46
C TYR A 160 -9.79 -6.42 -11.59
N ARG A 161 -11.00 -6.25 -12.16
CA ARG A 161 -12.19 -5.86 -11.39
C ARG A 161 -12.48 -6.85 -10.26
N ARG A 162 -12.39 -8.16 -10.51
CA ARG A 162 -12.56 -9.19 -9.47
C ARG A 162 -11.47 -9.13 -8.40
N MET A 163 -10.20 -8.92 -8.79
CA MET A 163 -9.11 -8.71 -7.85
C MET A 163 -9.36 -7.48 -6.97
N VAL A 164 -9.83 -6.37 -7.53
CA VAL A 164 -10.15 -5.14 -6.77
C VAL A 164 -11.30 -5.35 -5.78
N LEU A 165 -12.33 -6.12 -6.16
CA LEU A 165 -13.39 -6.50 -5.22
C LEU A 165 -12.86 -7.33 -4.05
N ASP A 166 -11.84 -8.16 -4.26
CA ASP A 166 -11.17 -8.90 -3.19
C ASP A 166 -10.24 -7.97 -2.37
N LYS A 167 -9.25 -7.30 -3.00
CA LYS A 167 -8.20 -6.46 -2.36
C LYS A 167 -8.78 -5.23 -1.64
N THR A 168 -9.60 -4.43 -2.33
CA THR A 168 -10.10 -3.15 -1.82
C THR A 168 -11.54 -3.26 -1.33
N GLY A 169 -12.37 -4.05 -2.02
CA GLY A 169 -13.75 -4.31 -1.60
C GLY A 169 -13.86 -5.09 -0.30
N GLY A 170 -12.94 -6.03 -0.03
CA GLY A 170 -12.98 -6.85 1.17
C GLY A 170 -12.97 -6.05 2.47
N LEU A 171 -12.20 -4.96 2.56
CA LEU A 171 -12.16 -4.15 3.78
C LEU A 171 -13.42 -3.27 3.96
N PHE A 172 -14.05 -2.84 2.87
CA PHE A 172 -15.35 -2.15 2.94
C PHE A 172 -16.49 -3.12 3.28
N ARG A 173 -16.51 -4.32 2.67
CA ARG A 173 -17.48 -5.38 3.00
C ARG A 173 -17.30 -5.86 4.44
N LEU A 174 -16.07 -5.92 4.94
CA LEU A 174 -15.81 -6.19 6.35
C LEU A 174 -16.46 -5.13 7.25
N ALA A 175 -16.24 -3.84 6.98
CA ALA A 175 -16.82 -2.75 7.76
C ALA A 175 -18.35 -2.83 7.81
N VAL A 176 -18.98 -2.87 6.63
CA VAL A 176 -20.45 -2.88 6.50
C VAL A 176 -21.06 -4.21 6.97
N GLY A 177 -20.37 -5.33 6.75
CA GLY A 177 -20.79 -6.65 7.20
C GLY A 177 -20.70 -6.83 8.71
N LEU A 178 -19.66 -6.31 9.37
CA LEU A 178 -19.59 -6.25 10.83
C LEU A 178 -20.76 -5.43 11.38
N MET A 179 -21.05 -4.25 10.81
CA MET A 179 -22.21 -3.44 11.23
C MET A 179 -23.53 -4.21 11.00
N GLY A 180 -23.70 -4.83 9.83
CA GLY A 180 -24.85 -5.69 9.51
C GLY A 180 -24.93 -6.98 10.34
N ALA A 181 -23.94 -7.29 11.19
CA ALA A 181 -24.05 -8.34 12.18
C ALA A 181 -24.76 -7.90 13.48
N PHE A 182 -24.86 -6.59 13.72
CA PHE A 182 -25.49 -5.97 14.90
C PHE A 182 -26.70 -5.09 14.57
N SER A 183 -27.06 -4.98 13.28
CA SER A 183 -28.22 -4.25 12.80
C SER A 183 -29.46 -5.14 12.70
N GLU A 184 -30.63 -4.55 12.95
CA GLU A 184 -31.94 -5.13 12.59
C GLU A 184 -32.26 -4.90 11.10
N ASN A 185 -31.54 -4.02 10.41
CA ASN A 185 -31.71 -3.75 8.99
C ASN A 185 -31.06 -4.87 8.15
N GLY A 186 -31.91 -5.69 7.51
CA GLY A 186 -31.51 -6.78 6.63
C GLY A 186 -31.19 -6.40 5.18
N THR A 187 -31.05 -5.12 4.85
CA THR A 187 -30.73 -4.65 3.49
C THR A 187 -29.34 -5.13 3.07
N ASP A 188 -29.23 -5.67 1.85
CA ASP A 188 -27.93 -6.02 1.26
C ASP A 188 -27.26 -4.78 0.66
N PHE A 189 -26.20 -4.34 1.32
CA PHE A 189 -25.39 -3.20 0.88
C PHE A 189 -24.19 -3.62 0.00
N THR A 190 -23.98 -4.93 -0.22
CA THR A 190 -22.86 -5.45 -1.03
C THR A 190 -22.80 -4.82 -2.43
N PRO A 191 -23.92 -4.66 -3.17
CA PRO A 191 -23.91 -4.03 -4.50
C PRO A 191 -23.45 -2.56 -4.50
N LEU A 192 -23.65 -1.81 -3.41
CA LEU A 192 -23.14 -0.44 -3.26
C LEU A 192 -21.65 -0.48 -2.88
N VAL A 193 -21.28 -1.31 -1.92
CA VAL A 193 -19.92 -1.45 -1.41
C VAL A 193 -18.94 -1.87 -2.51
N ASP A 194 -19.31 -2.82 -3.36
CA ASP A 194 -18.47 -3.31 -4.45
C ASP A 194 -18.28 -2.25 -5.55
N LYS A 195 -19.32 -1.49 -5.90
CA LYS A 195 -19.21 -0.34 -6.83
C LYS A 195 -18.31 0.76 -6.26
N LEU A 196 -18.45 1.07 -4.96
CA LEU A 196 -17.57 2.00 -4.25
C LEU A 196 -16.11 1.52 -4.32
N ALA A 197 -15.84 0.24 -4.03
CA ALA A 197 -14.50 -0.33 -4.08
C ALA A 197 -13.82 -0.18 -5.45
N LEU A 198 -14.56 -0.53 -6.53
CA LEU A 198 -14.09 -0.33 -7.90
C LEU A 198 -13.80 1.13 -8.21
N TYR A 199 -14.72 2.04 -7.85
CA TYR A 199 -14.54 3.48 -8.06
C TYR A 199 -13.32 4.01 -7.29
N PHE A 200 -13.12 3.61 -6.04
CA PHE A 200 -11.99 4.04 -5.22
C PHE A 200 -10.65 3.57 -5.78
N GLN A 201 -10.54 2.31 -6.21
CA GLN A 201 -9.28 1.76 -6.72
C GLN A 201 -8.93 2.33 -8.09
N ILE A 202 -9.85 2.28 -9.06
CA ILE A 202 -9.60 2.79 -10.42
C ILE A 202 -9.28 4.30 -10.39
N ARG A 203 -9.82 5.02 -9.40
CA ARG A 203 -9.47 6.42 -9.14
C ARG A 203 -8.05 6.57 -8.59
N ASP A 204 -7.63 5.73 -7.65
CA ASP A 204 -6.26 5.77 -7.12
C ASP A 204 -5.24 5.43 -8.22
N ASP A 205 -5.47 4.37 -8.99
CA ASP A 205 -4.69 3.98 -10.17
C ASP A 205 -4.52 5.15 -11.18
N LEU A 206 -5.59 5.88 -11.47
CA LEU A 206 -5.53 7.06 -12.34
C LEU A 206 -4.68 8.18 -11.71
N ILE A 207 -4.87 8.46 -10.42
CA ILE A 207 -4.21 9.57 -9.72
C ILE A 207 -2.72 9.31 -9.52
N ASN A 208 -2.29 8.07 -9.23
CA ASN A 208 -0.87 7.68 -9.16
C ASN A 208 -0.11 7.97 -10.46
N LEU A 209 -0.80 7.91 -11.61
CA LEU A 209 -0.20 8.07 -12.93
C LEU A 209 -0.39 9.46 -13.57
N ALA A 210 -1.45 10.19 -13.22
CA ALA A 210 -1.82 11.46 -13.86
C ALA A 210 -1.63 12.72 -12.98
N SER A 211 -1.67 12.61 -11.65
CA SER A 211 -1.77 13.78 -10.77
C SER A 211 -0.43 14.36 -10.33
N THR A 212 -0.13 15.59 -10.74
CA THR A 212 1.06 16.33 -10.28
C THR A 212 1.03 16.70 -8.80
N GLU A 213 -0.15 16.73 -8.15
CA GLU A 213 -0.26 16.94 -6.71
C GLU A 213 0.05 15.63 -5.95
N TYR A 214 -0.44 14.48 -6.43
CA TYR A 214 -0.17 13.20 -5.76
C TYR A 214 1.31 12.82 -5.80
N MET A 215 2.03 13.22 -6.87
CA MET A 215 3.49 13.16 -7.02
C MET A 215 4.31 13.89 -5.94
N THR A 216 3.69 14.70 -5.06
CA THR A 216 4.38 15.26 -3.88
C THR A 216 4.14 14.48 -2.60
N SER A 217 3.15 13.57 -2.59
CA SER A 217 2.77 12.72 -1.46
C SER A 217 3.19 11.25 -1.60
N LYS A 218 3.52 10.85 -2.84
CA LYS A 218 4.13 9.59 -3.28
C LYS A 218 5.24 9.95 -4.27
N SER A 219 6.14 9.03 -4.59
CA SER A 219 7.09 9.26 -5.68
C SER A 219 6.38 9.24 -7.05
N PHE A 220 7.01 9.82 -8.08
CA PHE A 220 6.40 9.98 -9.40
C PHE A 220 6.04 8.63 -10.03
N CYS A 221 4.76 8.38 -10.34
CA CYS A 221 4.26 7.15 -10.97
C CYS A 221 4.81 5.87 -10.33
N GLU A 222 4.40 5.59 -9.10
CA GLU A 222 4.87 4.41 -8.32
C GLU A 222 4.50 3.08 -8.97
N ASP A 223 3.28 2.93 -9.51
CA ASP A 223 2.84 1.73 -10.24
C ASP A 223 3.86 1.26 -11.30
N LEU A 224 4.56 2.20 -11.96
CA LEU A 224 5.58 1.90 -12.98
C LEU A 224 6.92 1.42 -12.38
N THR A 225 7.24 1.81 -11.14
CA THR A 225 8.37 1.25 -10.37
C THR A 225 8.00 -0.09 -9.75
N GLU A 226 6.79 -0.23 -9.22
CA GLU A 226 6.26 -1.48 -8.68
C GLU A 226 6.18 -2.57 -9.78
N GLY A 227 5.96 -2.13 -11.03
CA GLY A 227 5.74 -2.99 -12.20
C GLY A 227 4.29 -3.47 -12.30
N LYS A 228 3.37 -2.73 -11.69
CA LYS A 228 1.98 -3.10 -11.41
C LYS A 228 1.10 -2.99 -12.65
N PHE A 229 0.07 -3.82 -12.71
CA PHE A 229 -0.95 -3.76 -13.74
C PHE A 229 -2.16 -2.98 -13.24
N SER A 230 -2.02 -1.66 -13.08
CA SER A 230 -3.14 -0.78 -12.74
C SER A 230 -4.07 -0.54 -13.95
N PHE A 231 -5.30 -0.08 -13.71
CA PHE A 231 -6.35 -0.05 -14.74
C PHE A 231 -5.96 0.69 -16.04
N PRO A 232 -5.30 1.87 -16.01
CA PRO A 232 -4.85 2.54 -17.24
C PRO A 232 -3.74 1.77 -17.98
N ILE A 233 -2.89 1.03 -17.26
CA ILE A 233 -1.80 0.21 -17.78
C ILE A 233 -2.37 -1.01 -18.51
N ILE A 234 -3.32 -1.72 -17.88
CA ILE A 234 -4.04 -2.86 -18.48
C ILE A 234 -4.66 -2.46 -19.81
N HIS A 235 -5.42 -1.37 -19.86
CA HIS A 235 -6.01 -0.86 -21.10
C HIS A 235 -4.93 -0.57 -22.16
N CYS A 236 -3.79 0.03 -21.79
CA CYS A 236 -2.73 0.37 -22.74
C CYS A 236 -2.11 -0.89 -23.38
N ILE A 237 -1.97 -1.97 -22.63
CA ILE A 237 -1.39 -3.23 -23.11
C ILE A 237 -2.38 -3.94 -24.04
N HIS A 238 -3.65 -4.11 -23.64
CA HIS A 238 -4.64 -4.82 -24.45
C HIS A 238 -5.10 -4.05 -25.69
N SER A 239 -5.09 -2.70 -25.65
CA SER A 239 -5.38 -1.88 -26.85
C SER A 239 -4.23 -1.84 -27.87
N ARG A 240 -3.05 -2.37 -27.51
CA ARG A 240 -1.84 -2.37 -28.36
C ARG A 240 -1.09 -3.71 -28.28
N PRO A 241 -1.71 -4.84 -28.70
CA PRO A 241 -1.15 -6.18 -28.49
C PRO A 241 0.22 -6.42 -29.18
N ASP A 242 0.49 -5.70 -30.28
CA ASP A 242 1.77 -5.77 -31.00
C ASP A 242 2.88 -4.87 -30.36
N ASP A 243 2.56 -4.11 -29.31
CA ASP A 243 3.45 -3.14 -28.67
C ASP A 243 3.86 -3.58 -27.26
N SER A 244 5.04 -4.17 -27.16
CA SER A 244 5.61 -4.62 -25.88
C SER A 244 6.34 -3.53 -25.09
N GLN A 245 6.30 -2.25 -25.50
CA GLN A 245 7.07 -1.18 -24.85
C GLN A 245 6.70 -1.01 -23.37
N LEU A 246 5.41 -0.85 -23.06
CA LEU A 246 4.96 -0.62 -21.68
C LEU A 246 5.26 -1.83 -20.78
N LEU A 247 4.99 -3.05 -21.26
CA LEU A 247 5.30 -4.29 -20.54
C LEU A 247 6.81 -4.43 -20.22
N ASN A 248 7.68 -4.02 -21.15
CA ASN A 248 9.13 -3.99 -20.91
C ASN A 248 9.55 -2.90 -19.90
N ILE A 249 8.82 -1.77 -19.81
CA ILE A 249 9.06 -0.74 -18.79
C ILE A 249 8.68 -1.27 -17.40
N LEU A 250 7.51 -1.91 -17.25
CA LEU A 250 7.08 -2.54 -15.98
C LEU A 250 8.08 -3.61 -15.52
N LYS A 251 8.52 -4.47 -16.44
CA LYS A 251 9.57 -5.48 -16.19
C LYS A 251 10.88 -4.90 -15.65
N LYS A 252 11.18 -3.63 -15.95
CA LYS A 252 12.39 -2.96 -15.47
C LYS A 252 12.26 -2.34 -14.09
N LYS A 253 11.05 -2.28 -13.50
CA LYS A 253 10.77 -1.71 -12.18
C LYS A 253 11.54 -0.41 -11.94
N THR A 254 11.47 0.51 -12.91
CA THR A 254 12.45 1.60 -13.03
C THR A 254 12.10 2.81 -12.18
N GLU A 255 13.10 3.42 -11.57
CA GLU A 255 12.98 4.72 -10.88
C GLU A 255 13.17 5.92 -11.83
N SER A 256 13.60 5.69 -13.08
CA SER A 256 13.95 6.77 -14.02
C SER A 256 12.73 7.60 -14.42
N ILE A 257 12.70 8.85 -13.93
CA ILE A 257 11.68 9.86 -14.26
C ILE A 257 11.51 10.02 -15.78
N ALA A 258 12.61 9.95 -16.56
CA ALA A 258 12.55 10.05 -18.01
C ALA A 258 11.78 8.88 -18.66
N ILE A 259 12.01 7.65 -18.18
CA ILE A 259 11.31 6.46 -18.69
C ILE A 259 9.84 6.47 -18.23
N LYS A 260 9.57 6.90 -17.00
CA LYS A 260 8.19 7.06 -16.49
C LYS A 260 7.39 8.10 -17.29
N ARG A 261 7.98 9.27 -17.60
CA ARG A 261 7.33 10.28 -18.47
C ARG A 261 7.05 9.74 -19.88
N TYR A 262 7.95 8.92 -20.42
CA TYR A 262 7.73 8.25 -21.70
C TYR A 262 6.57 7.23 -21.64
N ALA A 263 6.50 6.42 -20.59
CA ALA A 263 5.38 5.48 -20.39
C ALA A 263 4.03 6.21 -20.30
N VAL A 264 3.94 7.31 -19.56
CA VAL A 264 2.73 8.15 -19.47
C VAL A 264 2.33 8.71 -20.85
N ASP A 265 3.29 9.17 -21.67
CA ASP A 265 3.02 9.64 -23.04
C ASP A 265 2.54 8.51 -23.98
N VAL A 266 3.07 7.28 -23.84
CA VAL A 266 2.56 6.10 -24.55
C VAL A 266 1.11 5.79 -24.14
N MET A 267 0.79 5.87 -22.85
CA MET A 267 -0.55 5.61 -22.31
C MET A 267 -1.58 6.68 -22.70
N GLU A 268 -1.18 7.95 -22.76
CA GLU A 268 -2.02 9.05 -23.27
C GLU A 268 -2.31 8.84 -24.78
N LYS A 269 -1.29 8.47 -25.57
CA LYS A 269 -1.46 8.14 -27.00
C LYS A 269 -2.31 6.89 -27.25
N ALA A 270 -2.32 5.93 -26.32
CA ALA A 270 -3.23 4.79 -26.32
C ALA A 270 -4.67 5.15 -25.90
N GLY A 271 -4.90 6.38 -25.43
CA GLY A 271 -6.19 6.83 -24.90
C GLY A 271 -6.55 6.24 -23.53
N SER A 272 -5.61 5.60 -22.82
CA SER A 272 -5.88 4.93 -21.55
C SER A 272 -6.48 5.85 -20.50
N PHE A 273 -5.92 7.05 -20.31
CA PHE A 273 -6.45 7.99 -19.32
C PHE A 273 -7.85 8.51 -19.71
N ALA A 274 -8.18 8.59 -21.00
CA ALA A 274 -9.52 8.94 -21.45
C ALA A 274 -10.52 7.77 -21.23
N HIS A 275 -10.06 6.53 -21.46
CA HIS A 275 -10.81 5.32 -21.13
C HIS A 275 -11.09 5.24 -19.62
N THR A 276 -10.07 5.37 -18.76
CA THR A 276 -10.24 5.32 -17.29
C THR A 276 -11.17 6.41 -16.77
N ARG A 277 -11.10 7.64 -17.30
CA ARG A 277 -12.06 8.70 -16.96
C ARG A 277 -13.48 8.43 -17.50
N LYS A 278 -13.66 7.61 -18.55
CA LYS A 278 -14.98 7.15 -18.99
C LYS A 278 -15.53 6.10 -18.01
N GLU A 279 -14.70 5.14 -17.61
CA GLU A 279 -15.07 4.11 -16.64
C GLU A 279 -15.49 4.71 -15.30
N LEU A 280 -14.67 5.62 -14.74
CA LEU A 280 -14.98 6.29 -13.47
C LEU A 280 -16.29 7.08 -13.52
N ARG A 281 -16.65 7.67 -14.66
CA ARG A 281 -17.96 8.32 -14.84
C ARG A 281 -19.11 7.32 -14.87
N SER A 282 -18.92 6.13 -15.43
CA SER A 282 -19.93 5.06 -15.37
C SER A 282 -20.12 4.61 -13.92
N LEU A 283 -19.04 4.21 -13.25
CA LEU A 283 -19.07 3.78 -11.85
C LEU A 283 -19.63 4.86 -10.92
N LYS A 284 -19.34 6.15 -11.14
CA LYS A 284 -19.97 7.25 -10.40
C LYS A 284 -21.49 7.20 -10.55
N ASN A 285 -22.01 7.10 -11.78
CA ASN A 285 -23.44 7.06 -12.04
C ASN A 285 -24.09 5.83 -11.40
N ASP A 286 -23.44 4.67 -11.49
CA ASP A 286 -23.93 3.42 -10.90
C ASP A 286 -23.95 3.48 -9.36
N VAL A 287 -22.94 4.11 -8.74
CA VAL A 287 -22.91 4.40 -7.29
C VAL A 287 -24.04 5.36 -6.90
N MET A 288 -24.26 6.45 -7.66
CA MET A 288 -25.32 7.42 -7.35
C MET A 288 -26.71 6.80 -7.47
N ALA A 289 -26.96 5.98 -8.49
CA ALA A 289 -28.22 5.27 -8.68
C ALA A 289 -28.48 4.25 -7.56
N GLU A 290 -27.45 3.56 -7.07
CA GLU A 290 -27.56 2.64 -5.93
C GLU A 290 -27.77 3.39 -4.60
N ILE A 291 -27.19 4.58 -4.43
CA ILE A 291 -27.49 5.42 -3.26
C ILE A 291 -28.95 5.88 -3.29
N GLU A 292 -29.48 6.23 -4.47
CA GLU A 292 -30.89 6.63 -4.65
C GLU A 292 -31.86 5.45 -4.42
N SER A 293 -31.55 4.24 -4.92
CA SER A 293 -32.36 3.03 -4.70
C SER A 293 -32.47 2.67 -3.20
N LEU A 294 -31.42 2.96 -2.42
CA LEU A 294 -31.34 2.79 -0.97
C LEU A 294 -31.96 3.95 -0.16
N GLY A 295 -32.74 4.83 -0.81
CA GLY A 295 -33.45 5.94 -0.15
C GLY A 295 -32.66 7.24 -0.03
N GLY A 296 -31.47 7.32 -0.64
CA GLY A 296 -30.62 8.51 -0.69
C GLY A 296 -29.71 8.69 0.53
N HIS A 297 -28.51 9.24 0.32
CA HIS A 297 -27.58 9.55 1.40
C HIS A 297 -26.68 10.76 1.09
N ALA A 298 -27.10 11.95 1.52
CA ALA A 298 -26.49 13.23 1.13
C ALA A 298 -24.98 13.34 1.37
N GLU A 299 -24.46 12.81 2.48
CA GLU A 299 -23.01 12.84 2.79
C GLU A 299 -22.20 11.87 1.92
N LEU A 300 -22.82 10.78 1.45
CA LEU A 300 -22.15 9.80 0.61
C LEU A 300 -22.10 10.32 -0.83
N VAL A 301 -23.19 10.92 -1.31
CA VAL A 301 -23.22 11.73 -2.54
C VAL A 301 -22.15 12.81 -2.50
N ALA A 302 -22.06 13.59 -1.42
CA ALA A 302 -21.06 14.65 -1.26
C ALA A 302 -19.61 14.12 -1.20
N LEU A 303 -19.38 12.93 -0.63
CA LEU A 303 -18.08 12.26 -0.65
C LEU A 303 -17.68 11.87 -2.08
N ILE A 304 -18.58 11.25 -2.85
CA ILE A 304 -18.30 10.83 -4.23
C ILE A 304 -18.12 12.04 -5.15
N GLU A 305 -18.92 13.09 -5.00
CA GLU A 305 -18.74 14.38 -5.67
C GLU A 305 -17.35 15.01 -5.40
N TYR A 306 -16.88 14.96 -4.15
CA TYR A 306 -15.56 15.46 -3.76
C TYR A 306 -14.42 14.65 -4.39
N LEU A 307 -14.57 13.33 -4.49
CA LEU A 307 -13.59 12.42 -5.09
C LEU A 307 -13.53 12.54 -6.61
N ASP A 308 -14.68 12.76 -7.26
CA ASP A 308 -14.81 12.98 -8.70
C ASP A 308 -14.17 14.31 -9.15
N LYS A 309 -14.29 15.37 -8.34
CA LYS A 309 -13.62 16.65 -8.62
C LYS A 309 -12.10 16.51 -8.74
N GLN A 310 -11.48 15.59 -7.99
CA GLN A 310 -10.04 15.32 -8.11
C GLN A 310 -9.71 14.67 -9.48
N VAL A 311 -10.53 13.70 -9.93
CA VAL A 311 -10.40 13.07 -11.26
C VAL A 311 -10.51 14.06 -12.41
N GLN A 312 -11.36 15.07 -12.27
CA GLN A 312 -11.59 16.10 -13.29
C GLN A 312 -10.47 17.13 -13.32
N ASN A 313 -10.00 17.61 -12.17
CA ASN A 313 -8.95 18.63 -12.09
C ASN A 313 -7.60 18.15 -12.66
N ASP A 314 -7.26 16.86 -12.48
CA ASP A 314 -6.10 16.21 -13.11
C ASP A 314 -6.24 16.05 -14.65
N GLY A 315 -7.37 16.46 -15.25
CA GLY A 315 -7.59 16.50 -16.69
C GLY A 315 -7.33 17.86 -17.36
N GLU A 316 -7.37 18.97 -16.61
CA GLU A 316 -7.17 20.32 -17.14
C GLU A 316 -5.71 20.81 -17.02
N GLY A 317 -4.90 20.10 -16.24
CA GLY A 317 -3.45 20.28 -16.21
C GLY A 317 -2.80 19.90 -17.55
N LYS A 318 -2.42 20.91 -18.34
CA LYS A 318 -1.62 20.71 -19.57
C LYS A 318 -0.44 19.78 -19.28
N SER A 319 -0.31 18.72 -20.08
CA SER A 319 0.87 17.85 -20.09
C SER A 319 2.15 18.71 -20.05
N PRO A 320 3.09 18.45 -19.11
CA PRO A 320 4.23 19.33 -18.87
C PRO A 320 5.07 19.44 -20.14
N ALA A 321 5.07 20.66 -20.70
CA ALA A 321 5.38 20.92 -22.10
C ALA A 321 6.66 20.22 -22.59
N VAL A 322 6.58 19.64 -23.79
CA VAL A 322 7.70 18.97 -24.44
C VAL A 322 8.74 20.02 -24.85
N GLY A 323 9.72 20.24 -23.97
CA GLY A 323 10.93 21.00 -24.29
C GLY A 323 11.79 20.23 -25.29
N SER A 324 11.70 20.59 -26.57
CA SER A 324 12.54 20.01 -27.62
C SER A 324 14.01 20.41 -27.44
N PRO A 325 14.99 19.49 -27.54
CA PRO A 325 16.40 19.82 -27.43
C PRO A 325 16.92 20.45 -28.74
N ALA A 326 16.69 21.75 -28.91
CA ALA A 326 17.22 22.53 -30.02
C ALA A 326 18.64 23.05 -29.72
N ALA A 327 19.63 22.37 -30.30
CA ALA A 327 20.96 22.85 -30.70
C ALA A 327 21.57 24.09 -29.99
N HIS A 328 22.64 23.87 -29.24
CA HIS A 328 23.76 24.83 -29.15
C HIS A 328 25.07 24.12 -29.50
N SER A 329 25.61 24.46 -30.68
CA SER A 329 26.99 24.14 -31.07
C SER A 329 27.86 25.39 -30.91
N ALA A 330 29.15 25.15 -30.63
CA ALA A 330 30.30 26.01 -30.89
C ALA A 330 30.23 27.52 -30.53
N ALA A 331 31.06 27.96 -29.58
CA ALA A 331 32.39 28.54 -29.90
C ALA A 331 32.89 29.51 -28.81
N ALA A 332 34.04 29.19 -28.20
CA ALA A 332 35.13 30.09 -27.77
C ALA A 332 36.09 29.34 -26.80
N GLY A 333 37.40 29.55 -26.81
CA GLY A 333 38.13 30.46 -27.71
C GLY A 333 39.43 31.08 -27.18
N ALA A 334 40.20 30.40 -26.34
CA ALA A 334 41.63 30.66 -26.03
C ALA A 334 42.06 31.94 -25.26
N GLN A 335 43.24 31.80 -24.63
CA GLN A 335 44.18 32.83 -24.12
C GLN A 335 43.73 33.66 -22.89
N ASP A 336 44.60 34.06 -21.95
CA ASP A 336 46.08 34.12 -21.98
C ASP A 336 46.77 33.79 -20.63
N ALA A 337 48.11 33.74 -20.61
CA ALA A 337 48.93 33.33 -19.46
C ALA A 337 49.80 34.47 -18.86
N ALA A 338 50.27 34.29 -17.61
CA ALA A 338 51.63 34.60 -17.09
C ALA A 338 51.69 34.96 -15.58
N ALA A 339 52.61 34.28 -14.87
CA ALA A 339 53.64 34.81 -13.94
C ALA A 339 53.26 35.70 -12.72
N SER A 340 53.98 35.70 -11.57
CA SER A 340 55.04 34.84 -11.00
C SER A 340 55.35 35.29 -9.55
N ALA A 341 56.24 34.55 -8.86
CA ALA A 341 57.05 34.94 -7.68
C ALA A 341 56.68 34.34 -6.29
N SER A 342 57.73 34.21 -5.47
CA SER A 342 57.90 33.31 -4.32
C SER A 342 58.34 34.06 -3.05
N THR A 343 58.10 33.51 -1.84
CA THR A 343 59.03 33.64 -0.69
C THR A 343 58.78 32.64 0.46
N SER A 344 59.77 31.76 0.68
CA SER A 344 60.37 31.28 1.96
C SER A 344 59.61 31.13 3.30
N THR A 345 59.79 29.94 3.91
CA THR A 345 59.52 29.48 5.29
C THR A 345 60.53 29.99 6.35
N PRO A 346 60.27 29.85 7.68
CA PRO A 346 60.47 28.61 8.51
C PRO A 346 59.25 28.26 9.42
N GLY A 347 59.23 27.22 10.30
CA GLY A 347 60.27 26.29 10.79
C GLY A 347 59.76 25.01 11.52
N LEU A 348 60.34 24.68 12.69
CA LEU A 348 60.25 23.41 13.48
C LEU A 348 60.26 23.69 15.01
N PRO A 349 60.05 22.75 15.99
CA PRO A 349 60.28 21.28 15.93
C PRO A 349 59.29 20.32 16.68
N LEU A 350 59.58 19.00 16.57
CA LEU A 350 58.99 17.83 17.28
C LEU A 350 59.72 17.52 18.62
N PRO A 351 59.17 16.61 19.46
CA PRO A 351 59.91 15.34 19.78
C PRO A 351 59.01 14.08 19.90
N VAL A 352 59.35 12.92 19.28
CA VAL A 352 60.15 11.74 19.74
C VAL A 352 59.36 10.63 20.48
N ALA A 353 59.58 9.36 20.06
CA ALA A 353 59.05 8.10 20.63
C ALA A 353 60.14 7.28 21.37
N PRO A 354 59.83 6.13 22.02
CA PRO A 354 60.01 4.81 21.36
C PRO A 354 58.96 3.74 21.79
N GLY A 355 58.56 2.76 20.95
CA GLY A 355 59.22 1.47 20.70
C GLY A 355 58.48 0.33 21.44
N GLY A 356 58.32 -0.92 20.96
CA GLY A 356 58.62 -1.60 19.69
C GLY A 356 58.08 -3.05 19.74
N GLY A 357 58.25 -3.87 18.68
CA GLY A 357 58.02 -5.33 18.74
C GLY A 357 57.11 -5.95 17.66
N SER A 358 57.66 -6.91 16.93
CA SER A 358 57.03 -7.91 16.04
C SER A 358 57.84 -9.21 16.24
N PRO A 359 57.37 -10.46 15.97
CA PRO A 359 56.76 -10.84 14.67
C PRO A 359 55.79 -12.07 14.56
N THR A 360 55.08 -12.14 13.42
CA THR A 360 54.72 -13.32 12.57
C THR A 360 54.03 -14.63 13.05
N LEU A 361 52.91 -14.96 12.34
CA LEU A 361 52.46 -16.29 11.79
C LEU A 361 51.81 -17.35 12.77
N PRO A 362 51.09 -18.40 12.27
CA PRO A 362 49.83 -18.34 11.48
C PRO A 362 48.74 -19.42 11.86
N LEU A 363 47.47 -19.21 11.42
CA LEU A 363 46.41 -20.22 11.05
C LEU A 363 46.04 -21.41 12.00
N PRO A 364 44.74 -21.82 12.11
CA PRO A 364 44.12 -22.65 11.06
C PRO A 364 42.60 -22.48 10.80
N VAL A 365 42.16 -23.11 9.71
CA VAL A 365 40.78 -23.35 9.28
C VAL A 365 40.24 -24.65 9.90
N PRO A 366 38.94 -24.78 10.18
CA PRO A 366 38.23 -26.06 10.18
C PRO A 366 37.27 -26.17 8.98
N ASP A 367 37.23 -27.37 8.40
CA ASP A 367 36.45 -27.73 7.20
C ASP A 367 35.35 -28.76 7.56
N THR A 368 34.42 -29.02 6.64
CA THR A 368 33.47 -30.15 6.55
C THR A 368 32.17 -30.17 7.38
N MET A 369 31.06 -29.86 6.67
CA MET A 369 29.84 -30.71 6.46
C MET A 369 28.85 -31.01 7.62
N PRO A 370 27.59 -31.45 7.33
CA PRO A 370 27.02 -31.85 6.04
C PRO A 370 25.72 -31.15 5.59
N ARG A 371 25.29 -31.48 4.37
CA ARG A 371 23.94 -31.23 3.82
C ARG A 371 22.86 -32.00 4.60
N VAL A 372 21.62 -31.51 4.54
CA VAL A 372 20.41 -32.30 4.77
C VAL A 372 19.54 -32.19 3.53
N ASP A 373 19.10 -33.34 3.02
CA ASP A 373 18.24 -33.45 1.84
C ASP A 373 16.75 -33.32 2.19
N SER A 374 15.96 -33.12 1.13
CA SER A 374 14.51 -33.04 1.04
C SER A 374 13.71 -34.03 1.91
N ILE A 375 12.63 -33.52 2.53
CA ILE A 375 11.31 -34.17 2.62
C ILE A 375 10.27 -33.10 2.27
#